data_AF-A0A382FUB9-F1
#
_entry.id   AF-A0A382FUB9-F1
#
_cell.length_a   1.000
_cell.length_b   1.000
_cell.length_c   1.000
_cell.angle_alpha   90.00
_cell.angle_beta   90.00
_cell.angle_gamma   90.00
#
_symmetry.space_group_name_H-M   'P 1'
#
loop_
_entity.id
_entity.type
_entity.pdbx_description
1 polymer ?
#
loop_
_entity_poly.entity_id
_entity_poly.type
_entity_poly.pdbx_seq_one_letter_code
_entity_poly.pdbx_strand_id
1 'polypeptide(L)'
;MKNKTIGFVPTMGALHKGHLSLVERCVKENDIAIVSIFVNPTQFNDSTDYSSYPKTLKEDKSLLKKAGIGWLFLPAYETLYADDYSYKIIETKLSK
;
A
#
# COMPACT_ATOMS: atom_id res chain seq x y z
N MET A 1 5.93 -21.74 -5.67
CA MET A 1 4.93 -20.65 -5.81
C MET A 1 3.91 -20.88 -6.94
N LYS A 2 4.10 -21.84 -7.88
CA LYS A 2 3.06 -22.16 -8.86
C LYS A 2 1.74 -22.55 -8.14
N ASN A 3 0.62 -22.01 -8.62
CA ASN A 3 -0.76 -22.25 -8.18
C ASN A 3 -1.16 -21.71 -6.80
N LYS A 4 -0.43 -20.73 -6.23
CA LYS A 4 -0.90 -19.99 -5.05
C LYS A 4 -1.61 -18.69 -5.46
N THR A 5 -2.72 -18.36 -4.80
CA THR A 5 -3.38 -17.06 -4.96
C THR A 5 -2.67 -15.98 -4.16
N ILE A 6 -2.60 -14.76 -4.71
CA ILE A 6 -1.96 -13.62 -4.05
C ILE A 6 -3.00 -12.53 -3.87
N GLY A 7 -3.28 -12.19 -2.62
CA GLY A 7 -4.04 -11.01 -2.25
C GLY A 7 -3.08 -9.85 -2.00
N PHE A 8 -3.47 -8.65 -2.44
CA PHE A 8 -2.68 -7.45 -2.28
C PHE A 8 -3.53 -6.29 -1.78
N VAL A 9 -3.08 -5.63 -0.72
CA VAL A 9 -3.71 -4.42 -0.18
C VAL A 9 -2.71 -3.26 -0.27
N PRO A 10 -2.86 -2.34 -1.24
CA PRO A 10 -2.02 -1.16 -1.32
C PRO A 10 -2.48 -0.10 -0.30
N THR A 11 -1.55 0.45 0.46
CA THR A 11 -1.82 1.52 1.44
C THR A 11 -0.71 2.56 1.43
N MET A 12 -0.99 3.72 2.01
CA MET A 12 0.01 4.75 2.31
C MET A 12 0.48 4.70 3.78
N GLY A 13 0.11 3.68 4.55
CA GLY A 13 0.34 3.61 6.01
C GLY A 13 -0.80 4.24 6.80
N ALA A 14 -0.53 4.66 8.04
CA ALA A 14 -1.54 5.23 8.95
C ALA A 14 -2.77 4.33 9.09
N LEU A 15 -2.52 3.04 9.37
CA LEU A 15 -3.54 2.01 9.29
C LEU A 15 -4.60 2.19 10.37
N HIS A 16 -5.85 1.92 9.98
CA HIS A 16 -7.03 2.01 10.84
C HIS A 16 -7.98 0.86 10.52
N LYS A 17 -9.11 0.77 11.22
CA LYS A 17 -10.06 -0.35 11.10
C LYS A 17 -10.48 -0.65 9.65
N GLY A 18 -10.71 0.38 8.84
CA GLY A 18 -11.01 0.22 7.41
C GLY A 18 -9.90 -0.48 6.60
N HIS A 19 -8.63 -0.17 6.85
CA HIS A 19 -7.52 -0.89 6.23
C HIS A 19 -7.43 -2.33 6.73
N LEU A 20 -7.62 -2.53 8.04
CA LEU A 20 -7.51 -3.85 8.66
C LEU A 20 -8.59 -4.81 8.18
N SER A 21 -9.81 -4.35 7.90
CA SER A 21 -10.84 -5.23 7.34
C SER A 21 -10.48 -5.76 5.94
N LEU A 22 -9.82 -4.94 5.11
CA LEU A 22 -9.29 -5.37 3.81
C LEU A 22 -8.16 -6.38 3.97
N VAL A 23 -7.28 -6.15 4.95
CA VAL A 23 -6.16 -7.04 5.27
C VAL A 23 -6.66 -8.40 5.77
N GLU A 24 -7.61 -8.42 6.71
CA GLU A 24 -8.21 -9.65 7.24
C GLU A 24 -8.88 -10.46 6.13
N ARG A 25 -9.61 -9.79 5.24
CA ARG A 25 -10.20 -10.42 4.06
C ARG A 25 -9.12 -10.98 3.12
N CYS A 26 -8.08 -10.21 2.85
CA CYS A 26 -6.95 -10.61 2.02
C CYS A 26 -6.28 -11.88 2.55
N VAL A 27 -6.01 -11.95 3.86
CA VAL A 27 -5.45 -13.13 4.54
C VAL A 27 -6.37 -14.34 4.45
N LYS A 28 -7.69 -14.14 4.58
CA LYS A 28 -8.67 -15.24 4.53
C LYS A 28 -8.86 -15.83 3.14
N GLU A 29 -8.80 -15.00 2.10
CA GLU A 29 -9.18 -15.37 0.73
C GLU A 29 -8.00 -15.79 -0.15
N ASN A 30 -6.75 -15.68 0.33
CA ASN A 30 -5.56 -15.94 -0.48
C ASN A 30 -4.52 -16.81 0.23
N ASP A 31 -3.78 -17.60 -0.56
CA ASP A 31 -2.63 -18.35 -0.07
C ASP A 31 -1.50 -17.47 0.45
N ILE A 32 -1.34 -16.29 -0.15
CA ILE A 32 -0.32 -15.30 0.17
C ILE A 32 -1.01 -13.94 0.25
N ALA A 33 -0.86 -13.27 1.39
CA ALA A 33 -1.33 -11.91 1.60
C ALA A 33 -0.15 -10.95 1.70
N ILE A 34 -0.18 -9.90 0.87
CA ILE A 34 0.85 -8.87 0.80
C ILE A 34 0.19 -7.50 1.05
N VAL A 35 0.84 -6.66 1.86
CA VAL A 35 0.47 -5.26 2.03
C VAL A 35 1.61 -4.38 1.57
N SER A 36 1.34 -3.28 0.88
CA SER A 36 2.34 -2.23 0.69
C SER A 36 2.04 -1.03 1.57
N ILE A 37 3.10 -0.42 2.11
CA ILE A 37 3.04 0.92 2.70
C ILE A 37 3.98 1.81 1.90
N PHE A 38 3.41 2.74 1.14
CA PHE A 38 4.15 3.71 0.37
C PHE A 38 3.33 5.00 0.25
N VAL A 39 3.78 6.08 0.90
CA VAL A 39 3.18 7.41 0.75
C VAL A 39 3.59 7.94 -0.61
N ASN A 40 2.68 7.90 -1.59
CA ASN A 40 3.01 8.20 -2.97
C ASN A 40 3.05 9.73 -3.22
N PRO A 41 4.23 10.36 -3.42
CA PRO A 41 4.32 11.81 -3.57
C PRO A 41 3.56 12.33 -4.80
N THR A 42 3.44 11.52 -5.86
CA THR A 42 2.84 11.95 -7.13
C THR A 42 1.31 12.08 -7.08
N GLN A 43 0.70 11.65 -5.97
CA GLN A 43 -0.76 11.73 -5.71
C GLN A 43 -1.14 12.93 -4.85
N PHE A 44 -0.16 13.66 -4.30
CA PHE A 44 -0.41 14.87 -3.52
C PHE A 44 -0.40 16.09 -4.43
N ASN A 45 -1.45 16.90 -4.35
CA ASN A 45 -1.52 18.19 -5.05
C ASN A 45 -0.84 19.32 -4.25
N ASP A 46 -0.74 19.16 -2.92
CA ASP A 46 -0.08 20.09 -2.01
C ASP A 46 1.12 19.40 -1.33
N SER A 47 2.27 20.07 -1.37
CA SER A 47 3.48 19.66 -0.66
C SER A 47 3.31 19.61 0.87
N THR A 48 2.43 20.43 1.43
CA THR A 48 2.15 20.47 2.87
C THR A 48 1.41 19.22 3.31
N ASP A 49 0.42 18.75 2.53
CA ASP A 49 -0.28 17.48 2.76
C ASP A 49 0.69 16.29 2.72
N TYR A 50 1.61 16.27 1.75
CA TYR A 50 2.64 15.22 1.68
C TYR A 50 3.55 15.24 2.91
N SER A 51 4.05 16.43 3.29
CA SER A 51 4.99 16.59 4.40
C SER A 51 4.38 16.27 5.76
N SER A 52 3.08 16.56 5.93
CA SER A 52 2.32 16.34 7.16
C SER A 52 1.67 14.96 7.24
N TYR A 53 1.78 14.14 6.18
CA TYR A 53 1.19 12.80 6.17
C TYR A 53 1.72 11.95 7.34
N PRO A 54 0.84 11.26 8.10
CA PRO A 54 1.26 10.54 9.30
C PRO A 54 2.30 9.44 9.01
N LYS A 55 3.37 9.43 9.81
CA LYS A 55 4.46 8.43 9.71
C LYS A 55 4.38 7.46 10.88
N THR A 56 3.61 6.39 10.72
CA THR A 56 3.27 5.44 11.79
C THR A 56 3.78 4.02 11.51
N LEU A 57 4.90 3.88 10.80
CA LEU A 57 5.39 2.60 10.29
C LEU A 57 5.56 1.53 11.39
N LYS A 58 5.94 1.94 12.61
CA LYS A 58 6.11 1.02 13.74
C LYS A 58 4.76 0.46 14.21
N GLU A 59 3.78 1.32 14.36
CA GLU A 59 2.40 0.97 14.72
C GLU A 59 1.77 0.12 13.63
N ASP A 60 1.94 0.51 12.36
CA ASP A 60 1.41 -0.21 11.20
C ASP A 60 1.97 -1.64 11.12
N LYS A 61 3.28 -1.82 11.30
CA LYS A 61 3.90 -3.16 11.37
C LYS A 61 3.30 -4.01 12.49
N SER A 62 3.03 -3.42 13.65
CA SER A 62 2.41 -4.12 14.78
C SER A 62 0.98 -4.57 14.44
N LEU A 63 0.19 -3.69 13.83
CA LEU A 63 -1.17 -4.00 13.40
C LEU A 63 -1.20 -5.10 12.33
N LEU A 64 -0.36 -4.99 11.29
CA LEU A 64 -0.28 -5.98 10.21
C LEU A 64 0.18 -7.36 10.70
N LYS A 65 1.13 -7.39 11.65
CA LYS A 65 1.57 -8.63 12.28
C LYS A 65 0.43 -9.31 13.04
N LYS A 66 -0.37 -8.54 13.78
CA LYS A 66 -1.57 -9.06 14.48
C LYS A 66 -2.64 -9.55 13.51
N ALA A 67 -2.77 -8.89 12.35
CA ALA A 67 -3.72 -9.26 11.30
C ALA A 67 -3.29 -10.50 10.49
N GLY A 68 -2.11 -11.07 10.75
CA GLY A 68 -1.65 -12.31 10.12
C GLY A 68 -1.01 -12.15 8.74
N ILE A 69 -0.59 -10.94 8.36
CA ILE A 69 0.12 -10.71 7.10
C ILE A 69 1.47 -11.44 7.09
N GLY A 70 1.75 -12.15 5.99
CA GLY A 70 3.01 -12.85 5.77
C GLY A 70 4.10 -11.99 5.13
N TRP A 71 3.71 -10.94 4.38
CA TRP A 71 4.64 -10.11 3.59
C TRP A 71 4.25 -8.63 3.61
N LEU A 72 5.23 -7.78 3.89
CA LEU A 72 5.09 -6.32 3.85
C LEU A 72 6.08 -5.74 2.84
N PHE A 73 5.56 -5.08 1.81
CA PHE A 73 6.35 -4.38 0.81
C PHE A 73 6.54 -2.91 1.21
N LEU A 74 7.79 -2.50 1.42
CA LEU A 74 8.19 -1.14 1.84
C LEU A 74 9.21 -0.57 0.85
N PRO A 75 8.79 -0.16 -0.35
CA PRO A 75 9.72 0.41 -1.32
C PRO A 75 10.20 1.79 -0.90
N ALA A 76 11.43 2.13 -1.28
CA ALA A 76 11.89 3.52 -1.31
C ALA A 76 11.34 4.22 -2.57
N TYR A 77 11.37 5.56 -2.59
CA TYR A 77 10.88 6.35 -3.73
C TYR A 77 11.63 5.95 -5.01
N GLU A 78 12.95 5.87 -4.94
CA GLU A 78 13.86 5.56 -6.04
C GLU A 78 13.67 4.12 -6.57
N THR A 79 13.05 3.25 -5.76
CA THR A 79 12.70 1.89 -6.20
C THR A 79 11.50 1.90 -7.15
N LEU A 80 10.55 2.82 -6.96
CA LEU A 80 9.34 2.93 -7.79
C LEU A 80 9.48 3.95 -8.91
N TYR A 81 10.25 5.01 -8.68
CA TYR A 81 10.44 6.14 -9.59
C TYR A 81 11.93 6.31 -9.93
N ALA A 82 12.53 5.26 -10.49
CA ALA A 82 13.95 5.28 -10.90
C ALA A 82 14.23 6.27 -12.05
N ASP A 83 13.18 6.72 -12.73
CA ASP A 83 13.18 7.68 -13.84
C ASP A 83 12.56 9.03 -13.44
N ASP A 84 12.51 9.33 -12.14
CA ASP A 84 11.93 10.54 -11.58
C ASP A 84 10.50 10.83 -12.08
N TYR A 85 9.69 9.77 -12.24
CA TYR A 85 8.29 9.86 -12.65
C TYR A 85 8.09 10.46 -14.05
N SER A 86 8.95 10.06 -15.00
CA SER A 86 8.89 10.50 -16.40
C SER A 86 7.64 10.05 -17.16
N TYR A 87 6.95 9.01 -16.68
CA TYR A 87 5.72 8.48 -17.28
C TYR A 87 4.53 8.57 -16.32
N LYS A 88 3.39 9.00 -16.86
CA LYS A 88 2.14 9.14 -16.11
C LYS A 88 0.99 8.45 -16.84
N ILE A 89 0.21 7.68 -16.09
CA ILE A 89 -1.08 7.14 -16.53
C ILE A 89 -2.19 8.07 -16.04
N ILE A 90 -3.06 8.48 -16.95
CA ILE A 90 -4.24 9.30 -16.64
C ILE A 90 -5.46 8.58 -17.19
N GLU A 91 -6.41 8.28 -16.31
CA GLU A 91 -7.70 7.78 -16.73
C GLU A 91 -8.51 8.92 -17.37
N THR A 92 -8.87 8.78 -18.64
CA THR A 92 -9.59 9.82 -19.39
C THR A 92 -11.09 9.57 -19.50
N LYS A 93 -11.56 8.35 -19.17
CA LYS A 93 -12.97 7.93 -19.18
C LYS A 93 -13.17 6.82 -18.15
N LEU A 94 -14.15 6.97 -17.27
CA LEU A 94 -14.57 5.90 -16.35
C LEU A 94 -15.42 4.86 -17.07
N SER A 95 -15.18 3.59 -16.79
CA SER A 95 -16.08 2.51 -17.17
C SER A 95 -17.44 2.71 -16.49
N LYS A 96 -18.53 2.56 -17.25
CA LYS A 96 -19.90 2.56 -16.71
C LYS A 96 -20.18 1.31 -15.89
#